data_AF-N9LM98-F1
#
_entry.id   AF-N9LM98-F1
#
_cell.length_a   1.000
_cell.length_b   1.000
_cell.length_c   1.000
_cell.angle_alpha   90.00
_cell.angle_beta   90.00
_cell.angle_gamma   90.00
#
_symmetry.space_group_name_H-M   'P 1'
#
loop_
_entity.id
_entity.type
_entity.pdbx_description
1 polymer ?
#
loop_
_entity_poly.entity_id
_entity_poly.type
_entity_poly.pdbx_seq_one_letter_code
_entity_poly.pdbx_strand_id
1 'polypeptide(L)'
;MENLISALLDIFRKHNILLYGVLIVSGVLTYNIWGLSDITGFIKIEDKYKNYVALAFLFSAAIVFLLILKSIFLFFKNHVVDRSNKIDAEAAYKEKLVNLTKKEQAVLLQFFIQQSETIWLPWRGQEVVELVNAGVLNLASTSLQMTRAGEAALLKIQKSTMHELASIYSDTFSSKYDSKVVQDIVQNHTPESVKAVLESRRVFGY
;
A
#
# COMPACT_ATOMS: atom_id res chain seq x y z
N MET A 1 11.66 16.30 -0.20
CA MET A 1 11.16 17.51 -0.90
C MET A 1 10.20 17.17 -2.04
N GLU A 2 10.47 16.13 -2.84
CA GLU A 2 9.59 15.70 -3.94
C GLU A 2 8.13 15.44 -3.51
N ASN A 3 7.93 14.80 -2.35
CA ASN A 3 6.57 14.51 -1.85
C ASN A 3 5.76 15.78 -1.50
N LEU A 4 6.41 16.84 -1.02
CA LEU A 4 5.75 18.12 -0.70
C LEU A 4 5.33 18.86 -1.99
N ILE A 5 6.19 18.81 -3.01
CA ILE A 5 5.91 19.42 -4.33
C ILE A 5 4.75 18.68 -5.00
N SER A 6 4.72 17.33 -4.92
CA SER A 6 3.61 16.54 -5.45
C SER A 6 2.28 16.83 -4.76
N ALA A 7 2.28 16.97 -3.42
CA ALA A 7 1.11 17.36 -2.65
C ALA A 7 0.64 18.78 -2.99
N LEU A 8 1.57 19.71 -3.22
CA LEU A 8 1.27 21.07 -3.69
C LEU A 8 0.65 21.08 -5.09
N LEU A 9 1.16 20.26 -6.02
CA LEU A 9 0.62 20.15 -7.37
C LEU A 9 -0.77 19.49 -7.39
N ASP A 10 -1.01 18.50 -6.53
CA ASP A 10 -2.33 17.89 -6.37
C ASP A 10 -3.37 18.88 -5.81
N ILE A 11 -2.95 19.85 -5.00
CA ILE A 11 -3.83 20.97 -4.56
C ILE A 11 -4.32 21.75 -5.78
N PHE A 12 -3.42 22.18 -6.67
CA PHE A 12 -3.77 22.92 -7.88
C PHE A 12 -4.62 22.10 -8.85
N ARG A 13 -4.38 20.79 -8.95
CA ARG A 13 -5.11 19.89 -9.85
C ARG A 13 -6.54 19.60 -9.37
N LYS A 14 -6.78 19.59 -8.06
CA LYS A 14 -8.06 19.19 -7.45
C LYS A 14 -9.01 20.36 -7.15
N HIS A 15 -8.51 21.59 -7.14
CA HIS A 15 -9.28 22.80 -6.78
C HIS A 15 -9.47 23.74 -7.97
N ASN A 16 -10.46 24.63 -7.85
CA ASN A 16 -10.96 25.44 -8.95
C ASN A 16 -9.89 26.41 -9.51
N ILE A 17 -9.44 26.18 -10.76
CA ILE A 17 -8.39 26.96 -11.42
C ILE A 17 -8.73 28.46 -11.50
N LEU A 18 -10.03 28.78 -11.53
CA LEU A 18 -10.54 30.15 -11.52
C LEU A 18 -10.19 30.89 -10.22
N LEU A 19 -10.21 30.20 -9.06
CA LEU A 19 -9.87 30.81 -7.77
C LEU A 19 -8.42 31.29 -7.75
N TYR A 20 -7.50 30.48 -8.28
CA TYR A 20 -6.09 30.83 -8.37
C TYR A 20 -5.84 31.94 -9.39
N GLY A 21 -6.55 31.92 -10.52
CA GLY A 21 -6.50 33.01 -11.50
C GLY A 21 -6.94 34.35 -10.89
N VAL A 22 -8.06 34.36 -10.16
CA VAL A 22 -8.55 35.56 -9.46
C VAL A 22 -7.54 36.02 -8.40
N LEU A 23 -6.98 35.11 -7.61
CA LEU A 23 -5.97 35.43 -6.59
C LEU A 23 -4.73 36.10 -7.20
N ILE A 24 -4.17 35.51 -8.25
CA ILE A 24 -2.95 36.01 -8.90
C ILE A 24 -3.22 37.36 -9.57
N VAL A 25 -4.29 37.48 -10.36
CA VAL A 25 -4.61 38.71 -11.09
C VAL A 25 -4.94 39.85 -10.13
N SER A 26 -5.77 39.60 -9.11
CA SER A 26 -6.11 40.62 -8.10
C SER A 26 -4.90 41.03 -7.27
N GLY A 27 -4.02 40.09 -6.90
CA GLY A 27 -2.78 40.39 -6.16
C GLY A 27 -1.79 41.21 -6.97
N VAL A 28 -1.54 40.82 -8.23
CA VAL A 28 -0.64 41.53 -9.13
C VAL A 28 -1.10 42.97 -9.38
N LEU A 29 -2.40 43.18 -9.61
CA LEU A 29 -2.97 44.50 -9.83
C LEU A 29 -2.96 45.36 -8.55
N THR A 30 -3.29 44.77 -7.40
CA THR A 30 -3.36 45.49 -6.11
C THR A 30 -1.99 45.95 -5.61
N TYR A 31 -0.96 45.11 -5.74
CA TYR A 31 0.39 45.42 -5.27
C TYR A 31 1.31 46.01 -6.34
N ASN A 32 0.78 46.31 -7.54
CA ASN A 32 1.53 46.78 -8.70
C ASN A 32 2.82 45.98 -8.97
N ILE A 33 2.73 44.65 -8.93
CA ILE A 33 3.89 43.79 -9.19
C ILE A 33 4.33 44.03 -10.64
N TRP A 34 5.62 44.36 -10.81
CA TRP A 34 6.24 44.67 -12.12
C TRP A 34 5.64 45.85 -12.90
N GLY A 35 4.94 46.79 -12.23
CA GLY A 35 4.33 47.93 -12.93
C GLY A 35 3.11 47.56 -13.79
N LEU A 36 2.55 46.35 -13.60
CA LEU A 36 1.41 45.88 -14.39
C LEU A 36 0.14 46.74 -14.17
N SER A 37 0.01 47.38 -13.02
CA SER A 37 -1.08 48.31 -12.73
C SER A 37 -0.99 49.57 -13.61
N ASP A 38 0.24 50.04 -13.88
CA ASP A 38 0.51 51.17 -14.77
C ASP A 38 0.17 50.82 -16.23
N ILE A 39 0.59 49.63 -16.68
CA ILE A 39 0.41 49.16 -18.07
C ILE A 39 -1.07 48.88 -18.38
N THR A 40 -1.79 48.26 -17.44
CA THR A 40 -3.22 47.92 -17.61
C THR A 40 -4.15 49.12 -17.41
N GLY A 41 -3.62 50.27 -16.97
CA GLY A 41 -4.42 51.45 -16.66
C GLY A 41 -5.22 51.33 -15.35
N PHE A 42 -4.99 50.29 -14.55
CA PHE A 42 -5.67 50.04 -13.28
C PHE A 42 -5.50 51.19 -12.27
N ILE A 43 -4.37 51.90 -12.33
CA ILE A 43 -4.11 53.09 -11.49
C ILE A 43 -5.13 54.21 -11.74
N LYS A 44 -5.64 54.34 -12.97
CA LYS A 44 -6.56 55.40 -13.37
C LYS A 44 -8.03 55.11 -13.02
N ILE A 45 -8.33 53.93 -12.48
CA ILE A 45 -9.68 53.53 -12.06
C ILE A 45 -10.04 54.23 -10.74
N GLU A 46 -11.33 54.53 -10.54
CA GLU A 46 -11.81 55.09 -9.26
C GLU A 46 -11.44 54.19 -8.08
N ASP A 47 -11.04 54.80 -6.97
CA ASP A 47 -10.53 54.09 -5.79
C ASP A 47 -11.55 53.12 -5.17
N LYS A 48 -12.85 53.37 -5.39
CA LYS A 48 -13.92 52.45 -4.99
C LYS A 48 -13.76 51.06 -5.63
N TYR A 49 -13.39 50.99 -6.91
CA TYR A 49 -13.18 49.70 -7.58
C TYR A 49 -11.87 49.03 -7.17
N LYS A 50 -10.83 49.81 -6.85
CA LYS A 50 -9.57 49.27 -6.30
C LYS A 50 -9.81 48.56 -4.97
N ASN A 51 -10.67 49.13 -4.10
CA ASN A 51 -11.05 48.51 -2.83
C ASN A 51 -11.78 47.17 -3.03
N TYR A 52 -12.66 47.05 -4.03
CA TYR A 52 -13.32 45.77 -4.33
C TYR A 52 -12.34 44.70 -4.83
N VAL A 53 -11.34 45.08 -5.64
CA VAL A 53 -10.29 44.15 -6.11
C VAL A 53 -9.40 43.70 -4.96
N ALA A 54 -9.02 44.62 -4.05
CA ALA A 54 -8.26 44.27 -2.85
C ALA A 54 -9.05 43.34 -1.92
N LEU A 55 -10.37 43.54 -1.78
CA LEU A 55 -11.25 42.65 -1.02
C LEU A 55 -11.32 41.26 -1.65
N ALA A 56 -11.45 41.18 -2.98
CA ALA A 56 -11.43 39.91 -3.71
C ALA A 56 -10.10 39.17 -3.55
N PHE A 57 -8.98 39.90 -3.55
CA PHE A 57 -7.66 39.35 -3.24
C PHE A 57 -7.62 38.75 -1.82
N LEU A 58 -8.04 39.52 -0.80
CA LEU A 58 -8.03 39.04 0.59
C LEU A 58 -8.89 37.79 0.78
N PHE A 59 -10.08 37.76 0.18
CA PHE A 59 -10.99 36.62 0.29
C PHE A 59 -10.44 35.37 -0.41
N SER A 60 -9.93 35.53 -1.63
CA SER A 60 -9.29 34.42 -2.35
C SER A 60 -8.01 33.93 -1.67
N ALA A 61 -7.22 34.83 -1.09
CA ALA A 61 -6.01 34.49 -0.34
C ALA A 61 -6.34 33.69 0.92
N ALA A 62 -7.38 34.10 1.66
CA ALA A 62 -7.84 33.37 2.85
C ALA A 62 -8.31 31.95 2.50
N ILE A 63 -9.07 31.78 1.41
CA ILE A 63 -9.52 30.46 0.96
C ILE A 63 -8.32 29.59 0.58
N VAL A 64 -7.41 30.10 -0.25
CA VAL A 64 -6.21 29.35 -0.67
C VAL A 64 -5.34 28.98 0.54
N PHE A 65 -5.19 29.89 1.51
CA PHE A 65 -4.49 29.61 2.76
C PHE A 65 -5.12 28.47 3.55
N LEU A 66 -6.45 28.46 3.72
CA LEU A 66 -7.17 27.37 4.39
C LEU A 66 -7.04 26.04 3.64
N LEU A 67 -7.05 26.06 2.31
CA LEU A 67 -6.86 24.86 1.49
C LEU A 67 -5.45 24.27 1.65
N ILE A 68 -4.43 25.13 1.67
CA ILE A 68 -3.05 24.73 1.93
C ILE A 68 -2.94 24.12 3.33
N LEU A 69 -3.50 24.79 4.35
CA LEU A 69 -3.45 24.32 5.74
C LEU A 69 -4.15 22.96 5.92
N LYS A 70 -5.33 22.78 5.32
CA LYS A 70 -6.04 21.50 5.29
C LYS A 70 -5.22 20.39 4.63
N SER A 71 -4.55 20.69 3.51
CA SER A 71 -3.72 19.71 2.80
C SER A 71 -2.52 19.28 3.63
N ILE A 72 -1.81 20.25 4.23
CA ILE A 72 -0.68 19.97 5.13
C ILE A 72 -1.15 19.08 6.27
N PHE A 73 -2.28 19.40 6.90
CA PHE A 73 -2.84 18.59 7.98
C PHE A 73 -3.18 17.15 7.54
N LEU A 74 -3.82 16.98 6.38
CA LEU A 74 -4.12 15.66 5.82
C LEU A 74 -2.86 14.87 5.49
N PHE A 75 -1.83 15.52 4.95
CA PHE A 75 -0.54 14.90 4.68
C PHE A 75 0.09 14.34 5.96
N PHE A 76 0.16 15.16 7.02
CA PHE A 76 0.70 14.71 8.31
C PHE A 76 -0.15 13.59 8.92
N LYS A 77 -1.49 13.71 8.89
CA LYS A 77 -2.39 12.68 9.39
C LYS A 77 -2.15 11.34 8.68
N ASN A 78 -2.12 11.35 7.35
CA ASN A 78 -1.89 10.14 6.56
C ASN A 78 -0.51 9.56 6.82
N HIS A 79 0.52 10.40 6.92
CA HIS A 79 1.88 9.94 7.22
C HIS A 79 1.99 9.24 8.58
N VAL A 80 1.30 9.76 9.60
CA VAL A 80 1.25 9.15 10.94
C VAL A 80 0.47 7.83 10.91
N VAL A 81 -0.68 7.80 10.25
CA VAL A 81 -1.52 6.60 10.11
C VAL A 81 -0.77 5.49 9.36
N ASP A 82 -0.14 5.82 8.23
CA ASP A 82 0.64 4.87 7.43
C ASP A 82 1.82 4.30 8.22
N ARG A 83 2.45 5.12 9.07
CA ARG A 83 3.53 4.67 9.94
C ARG A 83 3.03 3.73 11.04
N SER A 84 1.91 4.04 11.68
CA SER A 84 1.30 3.14 12.68
C SER A 84 0.94 1.79 12.05
N ASN A 85 0.23 1.81 10.92
CA ASN A 85 -0.19 0.60 10.22
C ASN A 85 1.00 -0.28 9.82
N LYS A 86 2.14 0.32 9.44
CA LYS A 86 3.37 -0.43 9.14
C LYS A 86 3.97 -1.10 10.38
N ILE A 87 3.98 -0.41 11.52
CA ILE A 87 4.46 -0.97 12.79
C ILE A 87 3.57 -2.14 13.22
N ASP A 88 2.25 -1.96 13.15
CA ASP A 88 1.28 -2.98 13.51
C ASP A 88 1.38 -4.21 12.58
N ALA A 89 1.57 -3.99 11.28
CA ALA A 89 1.79 -5.07 10.31
C ALA A 89 3.10 -5.82 10.54
N GLU A 90 4.20 -5.12 10.86
CA GLU A 90 5.48 -5.76 11.19
C GLU A 90 5.40 -6.57 12.49
N ALA A 91 4.68 -6.07 13.48
CA ALA A 91 4.43 -6.79 14.73
C ALA A 91 3.61 -8.06 14.47
N ALA A 92 2.50 -7.97 13.71
CA ALA A 92 1.67 -9.10 13.34
C ALA A 92 2.45 -10.16 12.53
N TYR A 93 3.31 -9.74 11.59
CA TYR A 93 4.20 -10.63 10.84
C TYR A 93 5.14 -11.41 11.77
N LYS A 94 5.83 -10.71 12.68
CA LYS A 94 6.78 -11.34 13.61
C LYS A 94 6.07 -12.29 14.58
N GLU A 95 4.94 -11.86 15.13
CA GLU A 95 4.13 -12.70 16.03
C GLU A 95 3.66 -13.96 15.31
N LYS A 96 3.17 -13.82 14.06
CA LYS A 96 2.70 -14.96 13.28
C LYS A 96 3.82 -15.94 12.96
N LEU A 97 5.01 -15.46 12.61
CA LEU A 97 6.16 -16.32 12.33
C LEU A 97 6.60 -17.17 13.53
N VAL A 98 6.47 -16.66 14.75
CA VAL A 98 6.82 -17.42 15.96
C VAL A 98 5.71 -18.38 16.37
N ASN A 99 4.45 -18.05 16.03
CA ASN A 99 3.26 -18.77 16.45
C ASN A 99 2.52 -19.42 15.28
N LEU A 100 3.26 -20.09 14.37
CA LEU A 100 2.63 -20.83 13.27
C LEU A 100 1.94 -22.10 13.77
N THR A 101 0.70 -22.30 13.34
CA THR A 101 0.02 -23.58 13.54
C THR A 101 0.68 -24.67 12.68
N LYS A 102 0.56 -25.94 13.08
CA LYS A 102 1.11 -27.05 12.29
C LYS A 102 0.59 -27.10 10.84
N LYS A 103 -0.66 -26.68 10.61
CA LYS A 103 -1.23 -26.64 9.26
C LYS A 103 -0.62 -25.52 8.42
N GLU A 104 -0.37 -24.36 9.00
CA GLU A 104 0.33 -23.26 8.34
C GLU A 104 1.78 -23.61 8.05
N GLN A 105 2.46 -24.27 8.98
CA GLN A 105 3.78 -24.84 8.73
C GLN A 105 3.74 -25.80 7.54
N ALA A 106 2.71 -26.66 7.44
CA ALA A 106 2.53 -27.55 6.30
C ALA A 106 2.32 -26.80 4.96
N VAL A 107 1.61 -25.67 4.97
CA VAL A 107 1.46 -24.79 3.80
C VAL A 107 2.80 -24.19 3.39
N LEU A 108 3.53 -23.60 4.33
CA LEU A 108 4.83 -22.97 4.07
C LEU A 108 5.87 -24.00 3.62
N LEU A 109 5.80 -25.22 4.14
CA LEU A 109 6.69 -26.32 3.78
C LEU A 109 6.58 -26.69 2.31
N GLN A 110 5.42 -26.45 1.66
CA GLN A 110 5.27 -26.70 0.22
C GLN A 110 6.23 -25.85 -0.62
N PHE A 111 6.59 -24.65 -0.19
CA PHE A 111 7.58 -23.81 -0.88
C PHE A 111 8.98 -24.42 -0.83
N PHE A 112 9.34 -25.04 0.30
CA PHE A 112 10.62 -25.73 0.49
C PHE A 112 10.66 -27.05 -0.29
N ILE A 113 9.58 -27.82 -0.28
CA ILE A 113 9.45 -29.08 -1.05
C ILE A 113 9.54 -28.81 -2.55
N GLN A 114 8.86 -27.78 -3.05
CA GLN A 114 8.87 -27.41 -4.47
C GLN A 114 10.12 -26.58 -4.86
N GLN A 115 10.96 -26.20 -3.89
CA GLN A 115 12.13 -25.34 -4.08
C GLN A 115 11.83 -24.06 -4.87
N SER A 116 10.68 -23.44 -4.58
CA SER A 116 10.18 -22.26 -5.30
C SER A 116 9.70 -21.20 -4.32
N GLU A 117 10.01 -19.93 -4.60
CA GLU A 117 9.43 -18.79 -3.89
C GLU A 117 7.95 -18.58 -4.21
N THR A 118 7.46 -19.14 -5.32
CA THR A 118 6.09 -18.96 -5.80
C THR A 118 5.41 -20.29 -6.06
N ILE A 119 4.25 -20.52 -5.45
CA ILE A 119 3.46 -21.74 -5.64
C ILE A 119 1.97 -21.40 -5.72
N TRP A 120 1.19 -22.30 -6.32
CA TRP A 120 -0.26 -22.20 -6.35
C TRP A 120 -0.83 -22.72 -5.03
N LEU A 121 -1.67 -21.92 -4.38
CA LEU A 121 -2.33 -22.26 -3.12
C LEU A 121 -3.82 -21.90 -3.18
N PRO A 122 -4.68 -22.59 -2.42
CA PRO A 122 -6.11 -22.29 -2.38
C PRO A 122 -6.34 -20.89 -1.79
N TRP A 123 -6.90 -19.97 -2.59
CA TRP A 123 -7.07 -18.56 -2.22
C TRP A 123 -7.97 -18.38 -0.99
N ARG A 124 -8.96 -19.26 -0.84
CA ARG A 124 -9.92 -19.25 0.28
C ARG A 124 -9.62 -20.26 1.38
N GLY A 125 -8.45 -20.93 1.32
CA GLY A 125 -8.03 -21.83 2.40
C GLY A 125 -7.74 -21.01 3.66
N GLN A 126 -8.30 -21.40 4.80
CA GLN A 126 -8.17 -20.63 6.05
C GLN A 126 -6.70 -20.36 6.40
N GLU A 127 -5.87 -21.39 6.34
CA GLU A 127 -4.44 -21.30 6.67
C GLU A 127 -3.69 -20.37 5.69
N VAL A 128 -4.10 -20.36 4.43
CA VAL A 128 -3.52 -19.49 3.40
C VAL A 128 -3.94 -18.05 3.63
N VAL A 129 -5.22 -17.81 3.93
CA VAL A 129 -5.75 -16.48 4.22
C VAL A 129 -5.11 -15.89 5.48
N GLU A 130 -4.92 -16.68 6.53
CA GLU A 130 -4.24 -16.25 7.75
C GLU A 130 -2.78 -15.84 7.48
N LEU A 131 -2.06 -16.62 6.67
CA LEU A 131 -0.68 -16.29 6.28
C LEU A 131 -0.59 -15.05 5.37
N VAL A 132 -1.57 -14.83 4.50
CA VAL A 132 -1.65 -13.63 3.66
C VAL A 132 -1.99 -12.39 4.50
N ASN A 133 -2.95 -12.49 5.42
CA ASN A 133 -3.35 -11.39 6.28
C ASN A 133 -2.24 -10.96 7.23
N ALA A 134 -1.42 -11.91 7.70
CA ALA A 134 -0.24 -11.63 8.51
C ALA A 134 0.97 -11.13 7.69
N GLY A 135 0.87 -11.03 6.36
CA GLY A 135 1.94 -10.57 5.49
C GLY A 135 3.09 -11.57 5.28
N VAL A 136 2.92 -12.84 5.70
CA VAL A 136 3.90 -13.91 5.50
C VAL A 136 3.92 -14.34 4.03
N LEU A 137 2.73 -14.41 3.41
CA LEU A 137 2.55 -14.69 1.98
C LEU A 137 2.04 -13.45 1.25
N ASN A 138 2.51 -13.25 0.03
CA ASN A 138 2.09 -12.16 -0.85
C ASN A 138 1.50 -12.72 -2.14
N LEU A 139 0.57 -12.00 -2.77
CA LEU A 139 0.11 -12.34 -4.11
C LEU A 139 1.24 -12.12 -5.12
N ALA A 140 1.59 -13.15 -5.89
CA ALA A 140 2.57 -13.05 -6.97
C ALA A 140 1.92 -12.57 -8.28
N SER A 141 0.64 -12.89 -8.48
CA SER A 141 -0.16 -12.52 -9.64
C SER A 141 -1.61 -12.30 -9.23
N THR A 142 -2.32 -11.44 -9.96
CA THR A 142 -3.78 -11.23 -9.83
C THR A 142 -4.60 -12.33 -10.52
N SER A 143 -3.96 -13.25 -11.25
CA SER A 143 -4.64 -14.37 -11.90
C SER A 143 -5.08 -15.42 -10.89
N LEU A 144 -6.36 -15.76 -10.91
CA LEU A 144 -6.94 -16.89 -10.18
C LEU A 144 -7.20 -18.05 -11.14
N GLN A 145 -6.97 -19.26 -10.68
CA GLN A 145 -7.25 -20.50 -11.43
C GLN A 145 -8.28 -21.34 -10.68
N MET A 146 -9.23 -21.91 -11.41
CA MET A 146 -10.19 -22.85 -10.84
C MET A 146 -9.56 -24.23 -10.68
N THR A 147 -9.71 -24.80 -9.51
CA THR A 147 -9.19 -26.13 -9.12
C THR A 147 -10.29 -26.91 -8.41
N ARG A 148 -10.01 -28.18 -8.05
CA ARG A 148 -10.92 -28.99 -7.23
C ARG A 148 -11.19 -28.41 -5.85
N ALA A 149 -10.30 -27.56 -5.33
CA ALA A 149 -10.45 -26.86 -4.07
C ALA A 149 -11.12 -25.48 -4.20
N GLY A 150 -11.63 -25.14 -5.40
CA GLY A 150 -12.10 -23.80 -5.74
C GLY A 150 -11.00 -22.95 -6.37
N GLU A 151 -10.96 -21.66 -6.03
CA GLU A 151 -9.99 -20.71 -6.59
C GLU A 151 -8.59 -20.92 -5.98
N ALA A 152 -7.58 -21.09 -6.82
CA ALA A 152 -6.17 -21.06 -6.46
C ALA A 152 -5.52 -19.76 -6.94
N ALA A 153 -4.68 -19.18 -6.11
CA ALA A 153 -3.88 -18.00 -6.43
C ALA A 153 -2.40 -18.37 -6.45
N LEU A 154 -1.62 -17.67 -7.27
CA LEU A 154 -0.17 -17.78 -7.24
C LEU A 154 0.35 -16.90 -6.10
N LEU A 155 0.86 -17.53 -5.05
CA LEU A 155 1.37 -16.85 -3.86
C LEU A 155 2.88 -16.94 -3.80
N LYS A 156 3.49 -15.90 -3.21
CA LYS A 156 4.93 -15.73 -3.04
C LYS A 156 5.29 -15.66 -1.57
N ILE A 157 6.37 -16.34 -1.20
CA ILE A 157 7.12 -16.10 0.04
C ILE A 157 8.42 -15.36 -0.25
N GLN A 158 8.83 -14.44 0.62
CA GLN A 158 10.13 -13.76 0.48
C GLN A 158 11.27 -14.67 0.94
N LYS A 159 12.44 -14.58 0.28
CA LYS A 159 13.64 -15.35 0.71
C LYS A 159 14.03 -15.07 2.17
N SER A 160 13.92 -13.82 2.62
CA SER A 160 14.16 -13.43 4.02
C SER A 160 13.27 -14.23 4.97
N THR A 161 11.97 -14.32 4.67
CA THR A 161 11.01 -15.13 5.45
C THR A 161 11.38 -16.60 5.44
N MET A 162 11.83 -17.16 4.30
CA MET A 162 12.30 -18.55 4.26
C MET A 162 13.51 -18.78 5.16
N HIS A 163 14.46 -17.84 5.20
CA HIS A 163 15.61 -17.91 6.11
C HIS A 163 15.19 -17.78 7.58
N GLU A 164 14.25 -16.88 7.90
CA GLU A 164 13.69 -16.73 9.24
C GLU A 164 12.99 -18.02 9.70
N LEU A 165 12.17 -18.63 8.85
CA LEU A 165 11.51 -19.91 9.12
C LEU A 165 12.52 -21.02 9.40
N ALA A 166 13.60 -21.12 8.61
CA ALA A 166 14.66 -22.09 8.83
C ALA A 166 15.43 -21.85 10.13
N SER A 167 15.48 -20.61 10.63
CA SER A 167 16.09 -20.27 11.91
C SER A 167 15.17 -20.59 13.09
N ILE A 168 13.87 -20.32 12.98
CA ILE A 168 12.88 -20.50 14.07
C ILE A 168 12.51 -21.98 14.21
N TYR A 169 12.18 -22.65 13.09
CA TYR A 169 11.81 -24.07 13.05
C TYR A 169 12.85 -24.88 12.27
N SER A 170 14.05 -24.97 12.86
CA SER A 170 15.19 -25.64 12.24
C SER A 170 14.96 -27.15 12.00
N ASP A 171 14.09 -27.77 12.79
CA ASP A 171 13.65 -29.16 12.65
C ASP A 171 12.75 -29.38 11.43
N THR A 172 12.15 -28.33 10.87
CA THR A 172 11.18 -28.42 9.78
C THR A 172 11.69 -27.83 8.46
N PHE A 173 12.27 -26.62 8.49
CA PHE A 173 12.60 -25.85 7.27
C PHE A 173 14.09 -25.76 6.96
N SER A 174 14.98 -26.28 7.81
CA SER A 174 16.42 -26.22 7.58
C SER A 174 16.95 -27.42 6.78
N SER A 175 18.20 -27.34 6.31
CA SER A 175 18.90 -28.49 5.72
C SER A 175 19.12 -29.66 6.69
N LYS A 176 18.95 -29.43 8.01
CA LYS A 176 19.10 -30.41 9.08
C LYS A 176 17.74 -30.83 9.67
N TYR A 177 16.68 -30.79 8.85
CA TYR A 177 15.34 -31.11 9.30
C TYR A 177 15.22 -32.55 9.87
N ASP A 178 14.28 -32.74 10.79
CA ASP A 178 13.90 -34.06 11.27
C ASP A 178 12.88 -34.67 10.30
N SER A 179 13.30 -35.73 9.61
CA SER A 179 12.46 -36.48 8.68
C SER A 179 11.12 -36.92 9.25
N LYS A 180 11.05 -37.26 10.55
CA LYS A 180 9.80 -37.70 11.19
C LYS A 180 8.83 -36.55 11.39
N VAL A 181 9.34 -35.40 11.81
CA VAL A 181 8.54 -34.17 12.00
C VAL A 181 7.99 -33.70 10.66
N VAL A 182 8.85 -33.64 9.63
CA VAL A 182 8.44 -33.28 8.28
C VAL A 182 7.39 -34.25 7.73
N GLN A 183 7.58 -35.56 7.92
CA GLN A 183 6.62 -36.56 7.46
C GLN A 183 5.28 -36.44 8.18
N ASP A 184 5.28 -36.21 9.50
CA ASP A 184 4.07 -35.95 10.29
C ASP A 184 3.32 -34.71 9.76
N ILE A 185 4.02 -33.60 9.54
CA ILE A 185 3.43 -32.37 9.01
C ILE A 185 2.81 -32.61 7.62
N VAL A 186 3.55 -33.26 6.72
CA VAL A 186 3.08 -33.50 5.35
C VAL A 186 1.85 -34.42 5.34
N GLN A 187 1.86 -35.50 6.12
CA GLN A 187 0.79 -36.50 6.11
C GLN A 187 -0.45 -36.06 6.89
N ASN A 188 -0.25 -35.55 8.11
CA ASN A 188 -1.33 -35.33 9.07
C ASN A 188 -1.80 -33.88 9.15
N HIS A 189 -0.99 -32.91 8.72
CA HIS A 189 -1.28 -31.49 8.92
C HIS A 189 -1.46 -30.67 7.62
N THR A 190 -1.05 -31.20 6.46
CA THR A 190 -1.34 -30.52 5.19
C THR A 190 -2.84 -30.43 4.95
N PRO A 191 -3.42 -29.22 4.79
CA PRO A 191 -4.85 -29.07 4.52
C PRO A 191 -5.28 -29.76 3.21
N GLU A 192 -6.47 -30.38 3.21
CA GLU A 192 -7.00 -31.05 2.02
C GLU A 192 -7.17 -30.11 0.82
N SER A 193 -7.53 -28.85 1.08
CA SER A 193 -7.60 -27.81 0.03
C SER A 193 -6.26 -27.58 -0.67
N VAL A 194 -5.15 -27.64 0.09
CA VAL A 194 -3.80 -27.47 -0.43
C VAL A 194 -3.40 -28.71 -1.24
N LYS A 195 -3.65 -29.91 -0.71
CA LYS A 195 -3.42 -31.18 -1.44
C LYS A 195 -4.16 -31.18 -2.77
N ALA A 196 -5.44 -30.81 -2.78
CA ALA A 196 -6.28 -30.79 -3.97
C ALA A 196 -5.78 -29.79 -5.04
N VAL A 197 -5.24 -28.62 -4.64
CA VAL A 197 -4.61 -27.68 -5.59
C VAL A 197 -3.33 -28.29 -6.19
N LEU A 198 -2.47 -28.89 -5.36
CA LEU A 198 -1.21 -29.50 -5.79
C LEU A 198 -1.44 -30.71 -6.71
N GLU A 199 -2.45 -31.53 -6.42
CA GLU A 199 -2.85 -32.65 -7.27
C GLU A 199 -3.43 -32.18 -8.60
N SER A 200 -4.29 -31.15 -8.59
CA SER A 200 -4.85 -30.57 -9.81
C SER A 200 -3.72 -30.11 -10.75
N ARG A 201 -2.64 -29.54 -10.21
CA ARG A 201 -1.47 -29.14 -10.99
C ARG A 201 -0.81 -30.31 -11.73
N ARG A 202 -0.68 -31.47 -11.07
CA ARG A 202 -0.11 -32.68 -11.69
C ARG A 202 -0.97 -33.21 -12.84
N VAL A 203 -2.30 -33.06 -12.73
CA VAL A 203 -3.24 -33.51 -13.77
C VAL A 203 -3.19 -32.63 -15.02
N PHE A 204 -2.96 -31.33 -14.86
CA PHE A 204 -2.90 -30.38 -15.98
C PHE A 204 -1.49 -30.15 -16.55
N GLY A 205 -0.47 -30.88 -16.06
CA GLY A 205 0.85 -30.95 -16.69
C GLY A 205 1.74 -29.71 -16.50
N TYR A 206 1.68 -29.07 -15.32
CA TYR A 206 2.49 -27.88 -14.99
C TYR A 206 3.58 -28.11 -13.94
#